data_AF-A0A0G0Z7P9-F1
#
_entry.id   AF-A0A0G0Z7P9-F1
#
_cell.length_a   1.000
_cell.length_b   1.000
_cell.length_c   1.000
_cell.angle_alpha   90.00
_cell.angle_beta   90.00
_cell.angle_gamma   90.00
#
_symmetry.space_group_name_H-M   'P 1'
#
loop_
_entity.id
_entity.type
_entity.pdbx_description
1 polymer ?
#
loop_
_entity_poly.entity_id
_entity_poly.type
_entity_poly.pdbx_seq_one_letter_code
_entity_poly.pdbx_strand_id
1 'polypeptide(L)'
;MNELAFALVVWISSVTGYPVPSTADLPEIMQMTSAELKVKVMGANAEKSDYEILGGYDVKENKLYLSTSFNPQNIRSQSDLVHELVHFLQVRNRTRQPLCDNGDEAEAYTVENQWMKEHGLPPAVPEQHIVLMSLCNVDSVDDAVAILKSEMR
;
A
#
# COMPACT_ATOMS: atom_id res chain seq x y z
N MET A 1 -13.99 8.15 -10.78
CA MET A 1 -12.77 7.42 -10.29
C MET A 1 -11.68 8.43 -10.01
N ASN A 2 -11.34 9.29 -10.98
CA ASN A 2 -10.32 10.33 -10.80
C ASN A 2 -10.66 11.32 -9.67
N GLU A 3 -11.94 11.68 -9.46
CA GLU A 3 -12.31 12.56 -8.34
C GLU A 3 -12.08 11.89 -6.98
N LEU A 4 -12.45 10.60 -6.87
CA LEU A 4 -12.20 9.81 -5.67
C LEU A 4 -10.70 9.69 -5.40
N ALA A 5 -9.91 9.32 -6.41
CA ALA A 5 -8.46 9.20 -6.27
C ALA A 5 -7.83 10.53 -5.83
N PHE A 6 -8.24 11.65 -6.41
CA PHE A 6 -7.74 12.97 -5.99
C PHE A 6 -8.12 13.30 -4.54
N ALA A 7 -9.38 13.04 -4.15
CA ALA A 7 -9.81 13.25 -2.77
C ALA A 7 -9.03 12.39 -1.76
N LEU A 8 -8.79 11.11 -2.10
CA LEU A 8 -7.97 10.22 -1.30
C LEU A 8 -6.51 10.68 -1.22
N VAL A 9 -5.92 11.16 -2.31
CA VAL A 9 -4.56 11.73 -2.31
C VAL A 9 -4.48 12.97 -1.41
N VAL A 10 -5.50 13.84 -1.40
CA VAL A 10 -5.57 14.97 -0.48
C VAL A 10 -5.62 14.49 0.98
N TRP A 11 -6.42 13.46 1.25
CA TRP A 11 -6.46 12.86 2.59
C TRP A 11 -5.12 12.21 2.98
N ILE A 12 -4.50 11.43 2.10
CA ILE A 12 -3.16 10.82 2.34
C ILE A 12 -2.14 11.92 2.65
N SER A 13 -2.13 13.00 1.86
CA SER A 13 -1.26 14.16 2.09
C SER A 13 -1.42 14.76 3.49
N SER A 14 -2.65 14.80 4.00
CA SER A 14 -2.93 15.34 5.35
C SER A 14 -2.39 14.47 6.49
N VAL A 15 -2.19 13.17 6.25
CA VAL A 15 -1.71 12.22 7.28
C VAL A 15 -0.24 11.85 7.13
N THR A 16 0.32 11.88 5.92
CA THR A 16 1.74 11.58 5.67
C THR A 16 2.61 12.82 5.50
N GLY A 17 2.01 13.95 5.13
CA GLY A 17 2.74 15.15 4.71
C GLY A 17 3.27 15.09 3.29
N TYR A 18 2.97 14.05 2.50
CA TYR A 18 3.34 14.02 1.08
C TYR A 18 2.70 15.19 0.32
N PRO A 19 3.44 15.89 -0.55
CA PRO A 19 2.86 16.92 -1.41
C PRO A 19 1.70 16.40 -2.26
N VAL A 20 0.61 17.16 -2.33
CA VAL A 20 -0.50 16.88 -3.25
C VAL A 20 -0.03 17.15 -4.69
N PRO A 21 -0.01 16.14 -5.58
CA PRO A 21 0.31 16.33 -6.99
C PRO A 21 -0.84 17.04 -7.73
N SER A 22 -0.54 17.53 -8.94
CA SER A 22 -1.61 18.03 -9.80
C SER A 22 -2.51 16.88 -10.27
N THR A 23 -3.76 17.15 -10.65
CA THR A 23 -4.67 16.12 -11.17
C THR A 23 -4.16 15.48 -12.47
N ALA A 24 -3.37 16.21 -13.25
CA ALA A 24 -2.73 15.71 -14.48
C ALA A 24 -1.59 14.72 -14.20
N ASP A 25 -1.06 14.70 -12.99
CA ASP A 25 0.04 13.83 -12.56
C ASP A 25 -0.43 12.54 -11.89
N LEU A 26 -1.72 12.39 -11.63
CA LEU A 26 -2.26 11.17 -11.02
C LEU A 26 -2.08 9.97 -11.95
N PRO A 27 -1.84 8.75 -11.39
CA PRO A 27 -1.72 7.56 -12.21
C PRO A 27 -3.05 7.23 -12.88
N GLU A 28 -2.99 6.66 -14.08
CA GLU A 28 -4.17 6.10 -14.72
C GLU A 28 -4.66 4.89 -13.90
N ILE A 29 -5.94 4.88 -13.54
CA ILE A 29 -6.56 3.78 -12.79
C ILE A 29 -7.29 2.87 -13.77
N MET A 30 -6.86 1.60 -13.83
CA MET A 30 -7.45 0.58 -14.71
C MET A 30 -7.96 -0.59 -13.88
N GLN A 31 -9.03 -1.23 -14.34
CA GLN A 31 -9.54 -2.46 -13.71
C GLN A 31 -9.07 -3.70 -14.46
N MET A 32 -8.71 -4.74 -13.71
CA MET A 32 -8.33 -6.06 -14.21
C MET A 32 -8.97 -7.15 -13.34
N THR A 33 -9.09 -8.36 -13.86
CA THR A 33 -9.56 -9.47 -13.01
C THR A 33 -8.52 -9.79 -11.93
N SER A 34 -8.95 -10.31 -10.77
CA SER A 34 -8.00 -10.69 -9.69
C SER A 34 -6.92 -11.66 -10.18
N ALA A 35 -7.23 -12.53 -11.17
CA ALA A 35 -6.25 -13.44 -11.77
C ALA A 35 -5.18 -12.70 -12.57
N GLU A 36 -5.56 -11.74 -13.42
CA GLU A 36 -4.61 -10.95 -14.20
C GLU A 36 -3.77 -10.03 -13.31
N LEU A 37 -4.38 -9.42 -12.29
CA LEU A 37 -3.68 -8.62 -11.28
C LEU A 37 -2.62 -9.44 -10.55
N LYS A 38 -2.98 -10.65 -10.11
CA LYS A 38 -2.05 -11.54 -9.44
C LYS A 38 -0.85 -11.91 -10.31
N VAL A 39 -1.08 -12.20 -11.59
CA VAL A 39 0.00 -12.42 -12.56
C VAL A 39 0.86 -11.17 -12.74
N LYS A 40 0.25 -9.98 -12.80
CA LYS A 40 0.97 -8.73 -13.01
C LYS A 40 1.79 -8.29 -11.78
N VAL A 41 1.26 -8.45 -10.57
CA VAL A 41 1.93 -8.09 -9.31
C VAL A 41 2.96 -9.15 -8.90
N MET A 42 2.60 -10.44 -8.97
CA MET A 42 3.43 -11.53 -8.43
C MET A 42 4.31 -12.23 -9.48
N GLY A 43 4.10 -11.96 -10.77
CA GLY A 43 4.84 -12.60 -11.86
C GLY A 43 4.80 -14.12 -11.79
N ALA A 44 5.98 -14.76 -11.86
CA ALA A 44 6.12 -16.22 -11.83
C ALA A 44 5.65 -16.88 -10.51
N ASN A 45 5.39 -16.10 -9.46
CA ASN A 45 4.91 -16.62 -8.17
C ASN A 45 3.38 -16.58 -8.03
N ALA A 46 2.64 -16.10 -9.03
CA ALA A 46 1.19 -15.95 -8.97
C ALA A 46 0.45 -17.26 -8.66
N GLU A 47 0.94 -18.41 -9.14
CA GLU A 47 0.32 -19.72 -8.90
C GLU A 47 0.62 -20.30 -7.51
N LYS A 48 1.61 -19.77 -6.79
CA LYS A 48 2.05 -20.30 -5.47
C LYS A 48 1.41 -19.61 -4.28
N SER A 49 0.65 -18.55 -4.52
CA SER A 49 0.03 -17.73 -3.50
C SER A 49 -1.46 -18.04 -3.44
N ASP A 50 -2.05 -18.12 -2.25
CA ASP A 50 -3.51 -18.15 -2.09
C ASP A 50 -4.09 -16.76 -1.80
N TYR A 51 -3.24 -15.73 -1.75
CA TYR A 51 -3.66 -14.36 -1.48
C TYR A 51 -4.42 -13.77 -2.67
N GLU A 52 -5.56 -13.14 -2.37
CA GLU A 52 -6.28 -12.30 -3.32
C GLU A 52 -5.56 -10.95 -3.43
N ILE A 53 -5.21 -10.56 -4.65
CA ILE A 53 -4.62 -9.26 -4.96
C ILE A 53 -5.74 -8.34 -5.46
N LEU A 54 -6.03 -7.28 -4.69
CA LEU A 54 -7.11 -6.34 -4.98
C LEU A 54 -6.63 -5.06 -5.68
N GLY A 55 -5.34 -4.77 -5.60
CA GLY A 55 -4.70 -3.61 -6.19
C GLY A 55 -3.25 -3.87 -6.58
N GLY A 56 -2.67 -2.93 -7.32
CA GLY A 56 -1.24 -2.88 -7.56
C GLY A 56 -0.83 -1.63 -8.33
N TYR A 57 0.12 -0.87 -7.81
CA TYR A 57 0.74 0.26 -8.50
C TYR A 57 1.97 -0.18 -9.30
N ASP A 58 1.93 0.01 -10.62
CA ASP A 58 3.02 -0.25 -11.54
C ASP A 58 3.88 1.01 -11.71
N VAL A 59 5.02 1.01 -11.03
CA VAL A 59 6.00 2.09 -11.06
C VAL A 59 6.54 2.37 -12.46
N LYS A 60 6.66 1.35 -13.32
CA LYS A 60 7.27 1.50 -14.65
C LYS A 60 6.34 2.20 -15.63
N GLU A 61 5.05 1.87 -15.56
CA GLU A 61 4.03 2.45 -16.44
C GLU A 61 3.33 3.67 -15.82
N ASN A 62 3.55 3.95 -14.53
CA ASN A 62 2.79 4.93 -13.74
C ASN A 62 1.27 4.67 -13.82
N LYS A 63 0.88 3.42 -13.58
CA LYS A 63 -0.51 2.95 -13.65
C LYS A 63 -0.89 2.24 -12.37
N LEU A 64 -2.13 2.43 -11.96
CA LEU A 64 -2.71 1.77 -10.80
C LEU A 64 -3.77 0.79 -11.29
N TYR A 65 -3.61 -0.46 -10.89
CA TYR A 65 -4.53 -1.53 -11.26
C TYR A 65 -5.40 -1.89 -10.06
N LEU A 66 -6.69 -2.05 -10.26
CA LEU A 66 -7.65 -2.48 -9.24
C LEU A 66 -8.42 -3.70 -9.73
N SER A 67 -8.79 -4.59 -8.82
CA SER A 67 -9.62 -5.73 -9.18
C SER A 67 -10.96 -5.25 -9.73
N THR A 68 -11.55 -6.00 -10.67
CA THR A 68 -12.92 -5.77 -11.15
C THR A 68 -13.97 -5.87 -10.03
N SER A 69 -13.62 -6.45 -8.87
CA SER A 69 -14.46 -6.44 -7.67
C SER A 69 -14.44 -5.12 -6.90
N PHE A 70 -13.55 -4.18 -7.24
CA PHE A 70 -13.42 -2.89 -6.58
C PHE A 70 -14.71 -2.08 -6.66
N ASN A 71 -15.19 -1.61 -5.51
CA ASN A 71 -16.36 -0.76 -5.41
C ASN A 71 -16.00 0.62 -4.83
N PRO A 72 -16.09 1.71 -5.61
CA PRO A 72 -15.73 3.05 -5.13
C PRO A 72 -16.62 3.59 -4.02
N GLN A 73 -17.76 2.95 -3.71
CA GLN A 73 -18.64 3.32 -2.59
C GLN A 73 -18.40 2.46 -1.34
N ASN A 74 -17.57 1.42 -1.44
CA ASN A 74 -17.23 0.57 -0.31
C ASN A 74 -15.94 1.09 0.36
N ILE A 75 -16.00 1.41 1.65
CA ILE A 75 -14.87 1.97 2.39
C ILE A 75 -13.66 1.04 2.44
N ARG A 76 -13.88 -0.29 2.52
CA ARG A 76 -12.80 -1.27 2.47
C ARG A 76 -12.17 -1.33 1.08
N SER A 77 -12.95 -1.29 0.00
CA SER A 77 -12.36 -1.14 -1.35
C SER A 77 -11.58 0.17 -1.47
N GLN A 78 -12.08 1.28 -0.89
CA GLN A 78 -11.33 2.53 -0.88
C GLN A 78 -9.99 2.40 -0.11
N SER A 79 -9.90 1.56 0.91
CA SER A 79 -8.63 1.31 1.63
C SER A 79 -7.59 0.64 0.72
N ASP A 80 -8.01 -0.31 -0.13
CA ASP A 80 -7.11 -0.89 -1.14
C ASP A 80 -6.57 0.19 -2.09
N LEU A 81 -7.42 1.15 -2.52
CA LEU A 81 -6.96 2.26 -3.36
C LEU A 81 -6.06 3.25 -2.59
N VAL A 82 -6.34 3.50 -1.31
CA VAL A 82 -5.48 4.30 -0.42
C VAL A 82 -4.08 3.68 -0.39
N HIS A 83 -3.99 2.36 -0.18
CA HIS A 83 -2.74 1.62 -0.15
C HIS A 83 -1.89 1.87 -1.42
N GLU A 84 -2.48 1.64 -2.58
CA GLU A 84 -1.77 1.81 -3.86
C GLU A 84 -1.42 3.28 -4.17
N LEU A 85 -2.24 4.23 -3.72
CA LEU A 85 -1.94 5.66 -3.86
C LEU A 85 -0.79 6.11 -2.95
N VAL A 86 -0.60 5.45 -1.80
CA VAL A 86 0.60 5.68 -0.96
C VAL A 86 1.84 5.26 -1.73
N HIS A 87 1.86 4.10 -2.37
CA HIS A 87 3.00 3.67 -3.21
C HIS A 87 3.31 4.66 -4.34
N PHE A 88 2.28 5.18 -5.00
CA PHE A 88 2.44 6.24 -5.99
C PHE A 88 3.14 7.48 -5.39
N LEU A 89 2.68 7.95 -4.22
CA LEU A 89 3.26 9.12 -3.56
C LEU A 89 4.68 8.87 -3.02
N GLN A 90 4.96 7.67 -2.49
CA GLN A 90 6.28 7.24 -2.05
C GLN A 90 7.29 7.33 -3.19
N VAL A 91 6.96 6.75 -4.34
CA VAL A 91 7.82 6.79 -5.54
C VAL A 91 8.02 8.23 -6.03
N ARG A 92 6.95 9.02 -6.07
CA ARG A 92 7.01 10.40 -6.58
C ARG A 92 7.85 11.32 -5.70
N ASN A 93 7.76 11.16 -4.37
CA ASN A 93 8.45 12.00 -3.40
C ASN A 93 9.78 11.40 -2.94
N ARG A 94 10.23 10.34 -3.61
CA ARG A 94 11.44 9.60 -3.25
C ARG A 94 12.67 10.49 -3.44
N THR A 95 13.17 11.07 -2.35
CA THR A 95 14.45 11.81 -2.34
C THR A 95 15.64 10.90 -2.03
N ARG A 96 15.40 9.69 -1.51
CA ARG A 96 16.39 8.65 -1.20
C ARG A 96 15.76 7.27 -1.41
N GLN A 97 16.56 6.26 -1.74
CA GLN A 97 16.12 4.86 -1.78
C GLN A 97 15.61 4.44 -0.38
N PRO A 98 14.50 3.67 -0.28
CA PRO A 98 14.04 3.11 0.97
C PRO A 98 15.11 2.15 1.50
N LEU A 99 15.12 1.97 2.82
CA LEU A 99 16.04 1.04 3.49
C LEU A 99 15.81 -0.41 3.00
N CYS A 100 14.56 -0.76 2.69
CA CYS A 100 14.14 -2.02 2.10
C CYS A 100 12.72 -1.88 1.50
N ASP A 101 12.30 -2.81 0.65
CA ASP A 101 10.94 -2.83 0.07
C ASP A 101 9.86 -2.94 1.17
N ASN A 102 10.10 -3.72 2.23
CA ASN A 102 9.16 -3.89 3.34
C ASN A 102 8.90 -2.59 4.13
N GLY A 103 9.79 -1.59 4.06
CA GLY A 103 9.60 -0.31 4.73
C GLY A 103 8.47 0.50 4.09
N ASP A 104 8.38 0.47 2.77
CA ASP A 104 7.33 1.18 2.01
C ASP A 104 5.96 0.52 2.22
N GLU A 105 5.93 -0.82 2.21
CA GLU A 105 4.73 -1.61 2.57
C GLU A 105 4.25 -1.30 3.99
N ALA A 106 5.16 -1.21 4.96
CA ALA A 106 4.80 -0.88 6.34
C ALA A 106 4.13 0.50 6.45
N GLU A 107 4.62 1.51 5.75
CA GLU A 107 3.96 2.82 5.69
C GLU A 107 2.59 2.73 4.99
N ALA A 108 2.50 2.05 3.84
CA ALA A 108 1.26 1.88 3.10
C ALA A 108 0.16 1.24 3.95
N TYR A 109 0.45 0.12 4.63
CA TYR A 109 -0.48 -0.51 5.57
C TYR A 109 -0.77 0.34 6.80
N THR A 110 0.16 1.16 7.27
CA THR A 110 -0.09 2.09 8.38
C THR A 110 -1.14 3.12 8.00
N VAL A 111 -0.99 3.74 6.83
CA VAL A 111 -1.93 4.73 6.30
C VAL A 111 -3.28 4.06 5.97
N GLU A 112 -3.27 2.88 5.37
CA GLU A 112 -4.49 2.11 5.12
C GLU A 112 -5.25 1.79 6.41
N ASN A 113 -4.55 1.31 7.45
CA ASN A 113 -5.16 1.05 8.75
C ASN A 113 -5.72 2.31 9.40
N GLN A 114 -5.07 3.46 9.21
CA GLN A 114 -5.60 4.74 9.67
C GLN A 114 -6.91 5.09 8.95
N TRP A 115 -6.98 4.93 7.63
CA TRP A 115 -8.22 5.12 6.86
C TRP A 115 -9.35 4.24 7.40
N MET A 116 -9.05 2.95 7.62
CA MET A 116 -10.01 1.98 8.14
C MET A 116 -10.51 2.37 9.55
N LYS A 117 -9.60 2.79 10.42
CA LYS A 117 -9.91 3.22 11.78
C LYS A 117 -10.80 4.48 11.81
N GLU A 118 -10.50 5.48 10.99
CA GLU A 118 -11.29 6.72 10.90
C GLU A 118 -12.75 6.46 10.44
N HIS A 119 -12.97 5.36 9.72
CA HIS A 119 -14.29 4.92 9.28
C HIS A 119 -14.92 3.81 10.13
N GLY A 120 -14.34 3.52 11.31
CA GLY A 120 -14.90 2.55 12.26
C GLY A 120 -14.78 1.09 11.83
N LEU A 121 -13.83 0.77 10.92
CA LEU A 121 -13.55 -0.59 10.47
C LEU A 121 -12.33 -1.18 11.19
N PRO A 122 -12.26 -2.52 11.32
CA PRO A 122 -11.05 -3.18 11.80
C PRO A 122 -9.88 -2.96 10.83
N PRO A 123 -8.62 -3.01 11.31
CA PRO A 123 -7.45 -2.83 10.47
C PRO A 123 -7.43 -3.85 9.32
N ALA A 124 -6.86 -3.46 8.18
CA ALA A 124 -6.60 -4.35 7.06
C ALA A 124 -5.54 -5.38 7.42
N VAL A 125 -4.50 -4.94 8.14
CA VAL A 125 -3.37 -5.77 8.58
C VAL A 125 -3.12 -5.55 10.08
N PRO A 126 -2.83 -6.60 10.89
CA PRO A 126 -2.49 -6.42 12.30
C PRO A 126 -1.26 -5.52 12.51
N GLU A 127 -1.30 -4.62 13.49
CA GLU A 127 -0.19 -3.69 13.78
C GLU A 127 1.14 -4.41 14.04
N GLN A 128 1.11 -5.59 14.64
CA GLN A 128 2.32 -6.38 14.89
C GLN A 128 2.98 -6.82 13.58
N HIS A 129 2.19 -7.08 12.54
CA HIS A 129 2.71 -7.44 11.22
C HIS A 129 3.38 -6.25 10.55
N ILE A 130 2.80 -5.05 10.68
CA ILE A 130 3.41 -3.79 10.21
C ILE A 130 4.75 -3.53 10.91
N VAL A 131 4.82 -3.72 12.23
CA VAL A 131 6.07 -3.58 12.99
C VAL A 131 7.12 -4.57 12.49
N LEU A 132 6.75 -5.83 12.21
CA LEU A 132 7.69 -6.81 11.66
C LEU A 132 8.19 -6.42 10.26
N MET A 133 7.33 -5.90 9.39
CA MET A 133 7.74 -5.40 8.07
C MET A 133 8.72 -4.22 8.18
N SER A 134 8.47 -3.28 9.10
CA SER A 134 9.26 -2.06 9.24
C SER A 134 10.68 -2.30 9.76
N LEU A 135 10.96 -3.45 10.36
CA LEU A 135 12.30 -3.80 10.85
C LEU A 135 13.33 -4.01 9.72
N CYS A 136 12.88 -4.22 8.47
CA CYS A 136 13.72 -4.54 7.30
C CYS A 136 14.62 -5.78 7.47
N ASN A 137 14.62 -6.70 6.48
CA ASN A 137 15.51 -7.89 6.46
C ASN A 137 15.45 -8.77 7.71
N VAL A 138 14.25 -8.96 8.27
CA VAL A 138 14.02 -9.94 9.33
C VAL A 138 13.67 -11.28 8.70
N ASP A 139 14.64 -12.20 8.70
CA ASP A 139 14.47 -13.54 8.12
C ASP A 139 13.79 -14.51 9.11
N SER A 140 13.83 -14.20 10.40
CA SER A 140 13.25 -15.04 11.46
C SER A 140 12.67 -14.25 12.64
N VAL A 141 11.79 -14.88 13.40
CA VAL A 141 11.23 -14.31 14.64
C VAL A 141 12.33 -14.01 15.66
N ASP A 142 13.38 -14.83 15.70
CA ASP A 142 14.50 -14.63 16.64
C ASP A 142 15.27 -13.34 16.33
N ASP A 143 15.47 -13.03 15.03
CA ASP A 143 16.11 -11.78 14.60
C ASP A 143 15.25 -10.57 14.97
N ALA A 144 13.93 -10.67 14.76
CA ALA A 144 12.98 -9.62 15.16
C ALA A 144 13.08 -9.32 16.67
N VAL A 145 13.09 -10.38 17.48
CA VAL A 145 13.18 -10.28 18.95
C VAL A 145 14.52 -9.68 19.37
N ALA A 146 15.62 -10.01 18.68
CA ALA A 146 16.94 -9.45 18.98
C ALA A 146 16.98 -7.94 18.72
N ILE A 147 16.44 -7.47 17.59
CA ILE A 147 16.38 -6.04 17.24
C ILE A 147 15.50 -5.27 18.23
N LEU A 148 14.29 -5.77 18.53
CA LEU A 148 13.40 -5.09 19.47
C LEU A 148 14.02 -4.99 20.88
N LYS A 149 14.77 -6.01 21.31
CA LYS A 149 15.48 -5.98 22.60
C LYS A 149 16.62 -4.98 22.65
N SER A 150 17.27 -4.64 21.53
CA SER A 150 18.35 -3.65 21.52
C SER A 150 17.83 -2.23 21.62
N GLU A 151 16.67 -1.93 21.02
CA GLU A 151 16.05 -0.59 21.03
C GLU A 151 15.32 -0.26 22.35
N MET A 152 14.97 -1.28 23.15
CA MET A 152 14.30 -1.12 24.45
C MET A 152 15.25 -0.90 25.64
N ARG A 153 16.56 -0.71 25.40
CA ARG A 153 17.58 -0.47 26.44
C ARG A 153 17.95 0.99 26.53
#